data_AF-A0A382ZJV9-F1
#
_entry.id   AF-A0A382ZJV9-F1
#
_cell.length_a   1.000
_cell.length_b   1.000
_cell.length_c   1.000
_cell.angle_alpha   90.00
_cell.angle_beta   90.00
_cell.angle_gamma   90.00
#
_symmetry.space_group_name_H-M   'P 1'
#
loop_
_entity.id
_entity.type
_entity.pdbx_description
1 polymer ?
#
loop_
_entity_poly.entity_id
_entity_poly.type
_entity_poly.pdbx_seq_one_letter_code
_entity_poly.pdbx_strand_id
1 'polypeptide(L)' 'MEILSLFSGENDDRNAIVAIHPGAGGTESTDWASMLFEMYKRWVTEENYQIEIVDL' A
#
# COMPACT_ATOMS: atom_id res chain seq x y z
N MET A 1 18.80 -0.77 -17.05
CA MET A 1 18.95 -2.21 -16.73
C MET A 1 18.71 -2.50 -15.25
N GLU A 2 19.03 -1.58 -14.31
CA GLU A 2 18.81 -1.82 -12.86
C GLU A 2 17.34 -1.99 -12.45
N ILE A 3 16.40 -1.22 -13.02
CA ILE A 3 14.97 -1.30 -12.63
C ILE A 3 14.39 -2.71 -12.85
N LEU A 4 14.77 -3.39 -13.94
CA LEU A 4 14.28 -4.74 -14.22
C LEU A 4 14.83 -5.78 -13.23
N SER A 5 16.00 -5.54 -12.63
CA SER A 5 16.54 -6.42 -11.59
C SER A 5 15.80 -6.30 -10.25
N LEU A 6 15.22 -5.13 -9.96
CA LEU A 6 14.42 -4.90 -8.75
C LEU A 6 13.08 -5.66 -8.78
N PHE A 7 12.58 -6.00 -9.96
CA PHE A 7 11.31 -6.70 -10.19
C PHE A 7 11.51 -8.13 -10.72
N SER A 8 12.55 -8.82 -10.26
CA SER A 8 12.90 -10.17 -10.68
C SER A 8 12.62 -11.25 -9.61
N GLY A 9 11.95 -10.87 -8.54
CA GLY A 9 11.48 -11.76 -7.48
C GLY A 9 10.34 -12.66 -7.95
N GLU A 10 10.21 -13.82 -7.30
CA GLU A 10 9.22 -14.86 -7.65
C GLU A 10 7.75 -14.39 -7.56
N ASN A 11 7.48 -13.31 -6.82
CA ASN A 11 6.12 -12.85 -6.52
C ASN A 11 5.83 -11.43 -7.05
N ASP A 12 6.76 -10.83 -7.80
CA ASP A 12 6.64 -9.42 -8.19
C ASP A 12 5.50 -9.18 -9.21
N ASP A 13 5.03 -10.25 -9.87
CA ASP A 13 3.89 -10.24 -10.78
C ASP A 13 2.55 -10.55 -10.10
N ARG A 14 2.54 -10.83 -8.79
CA ARG A 14 1.35 -11.19 -8.03
C ARG A 14 0.69 -9.97 -7.39
N ASN A 15 -0.60 -10.11 -7.09
CA ASN A 15 -1.33 -9.11 -6.31
C ASN A 15 -0.70 -8.94 -4.92
N ALA A 16 -0.61 -7.71 -4.46
CA ALA A 16 -0.08 -7.38 -3.14
C ALA A 16 -1.21 -7.23 -2.10
N ILE A 17 -0.94 -7.64 -0.87
CA ILE A 17 -1.73 -7.28 0.31
C ILE A 17 -0.93 -6.23 1.08
N VAL A 18 -1.56 -5.08 1.35
CA VAL A 18 -0.95 -3.98 2.09
C VAL A 18 -1.70 -3.80 3.41
N ALA A 19 -0.99 -3.90 4.52
CA ALA A 19 -1.52 -3.65 5.86
C ALA A 19 -0.85 -2.39 6.44
N ILE A 20 -1.67 -1.43 6.89
CA ILE A 20 -1.20 -0.19 7.50
C ILE A 20 -1.60 -0.21 8.97
N HIS A 21 -0.61 -0.14 9.85
CA HIS A 21 -0.82 -0.10 11.29
C HIS A 21 -0.28 1.21 11.85
N PRO A 22 -1.05 1.93 12.69
CA PRO A 22 -0.53 3.11 13.37
C PRO A 22 0.61 2.70 14.32
N GLY A 23 1.68 3.50 14.30
CA GLY A 23 2.82 3.33 15.21
C GLY A 23 2.51 3.82 16.64
N ALA A 24 3.57 3.96 17.43
CA ALA A 24 3.47 4.58 18.74
C ALA A 24 3.14 6.08 18.60
N GLY A 25 2.15 6.55 19.37
CA GLY A 25 1.72 7.96 19.33
C GLY A 25 0.22 8.18 19.52
N GLY A 26 -0.60 7.13 19.56
CA GLY A 26 -2.03 7.28 19.84
C GLY A 26 -2.78 7.88 18.66
N THR A 27 -3.60 8.90 18.91
CA THR A 27 -4.51 9.49 17.91
C THR A 27 -3.76 10.04 16.69
N GLU A 28 -2.64 10.74 16.88
CA GLU A 28 -1.88 11.32 15.78
C GLU A 28 -1.32 10.23 14.84
N SER A 29 -0.91 9.08 15.40
CA SER A 29 -0.45 7.95 14.60
C SER A 29 -1.59 7.31 13.80
N THR A 30 -2.80 7.27 14.37
CA THR A 30 -4.01 6.78 13.69
C THR A 30 -4.44 7.71 12.56
N ASP A 31 -4.40 9.03 12.78
CA ASP A 31 -4.70 10.01 11.75
C ASP A 31 -3.70 9.89 10.59
N TRP A 32 -2.42 9.72 10.90
CA TRP A 32 -1.39 9.52 9.89
C TRP A 32 -1.56 8.21 9.11
N ALA A 33 -1.87 7.10 9.79
CA ALA A 33 -2.17 5.83 9.13
C ALA A 33 -3.36 5.97 8.16
N SER A 34 -4.38 6.72 8.56
CA SER A 34 -5.54 7.04 7.71
C SER A 34 -5.15 7.86 6.48
N MET A 35 -4.25 8.85 6.64
CA MET A 35 -3.73 9.62 5.50
C MET A 35 -2.97 8.74 4.51
N LEU A 36 -2.15 7.80 4.99
CA LEU A 36 -1.44 6.84 4.13
C LEU A 36 -2.41 5.92 3.39
N PHE A 37 -3.45 5.45 4.06
CA PHE A 37 -4.49 4.64 3.43
C PHE A 37 -5.16 5.39 2.28
N GLU A 38 -5.59 6.63 2.48
CA GLU A 38 -6.16 7.46 1.40
C GLU A 38 -5.18 7.71 0.25
N MET A 39 -3.89 7.90 0.56
CA MET A 39 -2.84 8.07 -0.45
C MET A 39 -2.71 6.83 -1.35
N TYR A 40 -2.62 5.64 -0.76
CA TYR A 40 -2.50 4.40 -1.54
C TYR A 40 -3.77 4.08 -2.32
N LYS A 41 -4.96 4.30 -1.75
CA LYS A 41 -6.22 4.15 -2.48
C LYS A 41 -6.27 5.02 -3.74
N ARG A 42 -5.83 6.27 -3.64
CA ARG A 42 -5.75 7.18 -4.79
C ARG A 42 -4.77 6.67 -5.83
N TRP A 43 -3.55 6.32 -5.43
CA TRP A 43 -2.52 5.82 -6.34
C TRP A 43 -2.96 4.55 -7.09
N VAL A 44 -3.54 3.56 -6.39
CA VAL A 44 -4.07 2.33 -6.99
C VAL A 44 -5.10 2.64 -8.07
N THR A 45 -5.98 3.62 -7.82
CA THR A 45 -7.00 4.05 -8.79
C THR A 45 -6.36 4.76 -9.99
N GLU A 46 -5.37 5.63 -9.78
CA GLU A 46 -4.66 6.36 -10.83
C GLU A 46 -3.88 5.42 -11.77
N GLU A 47 -3.32 4.33 -11.24
CA GLU A 47 -2.59 3.31 -12.00
C GLU A 47 -3.52 2.24 -12.63
N ASN A 48 -4.85 2.39 -12.52
CA ASN A 48 -5.86 1.44 -13.01
C ASN A 48 -5.80 0.03 -12.39
N TYR A 49 -5.31 -0.09 -11.16
CA TYR A 49 -5.40 -1.32 -10.39
C TYR A 49 -6.77 -1.46 -9.70
N GLN A 50 -7.15 -2.69 -9.38
CA GLN A 50 -8.33 -2.97 -8.56
C GLN A 50 -7.96 -2.96 -7.07
N ILE A 51 -8.85 -2.42 -6.24
CA ILE A 51 -8.70 -2.43 -4.78
C ILE A 51 -9.80 -3.26 -4.14
N GLU A 52 -9.41 -4.08 -3.16
CA GLU A 52 -10.31 -4.81 -2.27
C GLU A 52 -9.92 -4.47 -0.83
N ILE A 53 -10.89 -4.00 -0.03
CA ILE A 53 -10.67 -3.72 1.40
C ILE A 53 -11.03 -5.00 2.16
N VAL A 54 -10.02 -5.66 2.72
CA VAL A 54 -10.17 -6.94 3.42
C VAL A 54 -10.53 -6.76 4.90
N ASP A 55 -9.97 -5.75 5.56
CA ASP A 55 -10.17 -5.43 6.98
C ASP A 55 -9.95 -3.93 7.24
N LEU A 56 -10.58 -3.37 8.29
CA LEU A 56 -10.49 -1.96 8.70
C LEU A 56 -10.13 -1.82 10.19
#